data_AF-A0A8T5QXB0-F1
#
_entry.id   AF-A0A8T5QXB0-F1
#
_cell.length_a   1.000
_cell.length_b   1.000
_cell.length_c   1.000
_cell.angle_alpha   90.00
_cell.angle_beta   90.00
_cell.angle_gamma   90.00
#
_symmetry.space_group_name_H-M   'P 1'
#
loop_
_entity.id
_entity.type
_entity.pdbx_description
1 polymer ?
#
loop_
_entity_poly.entity_id
_entity_poly.type
_entity_poly.pdbx_seq_one_letter_code
_entity_poly.pdbx_strand_id
1 'polypeptide(L)' 'MNSIQEHHNMFKEVIRKYNLDSPEKAEELAHYLVSNNGVSVEEFSKIFAMNEEDAEILLSFILKGIRFKEEHIDA' A
#
# COMPACT_ATOMS: atom_id res chain seq x y z
N MET A 1 -3.69 10.48 16.36
CA MET A 1 -3.45 9.06 16.06
C MET A 1 -4.75 8.52 15.53
N ASN A 2 -4.84 8.26 14.22
CA ASN A 2 -6.05 7.67 13.64
C ASN A 2 -6.21 6.25 14.21
N SER A 3 -7.44 5.86 14.52
CA SER A 3 -7.75 4.48 14.85
C SER A 3 -7.43 3.56 13.67
N ILE A 4 -7.20 2.26 13.95
CA ILE A 4 -7.00 1.26 12.89
C ILE A 4 -8.18 1.26 11.90
N GLN A 5 -9.40 1.48 12.41
CA GLN A 5 -10.60 1.55 11.58
C GLN A 5 -10.61 2.75 10.64
N GLU A 6 -10.24 3.94 11.13
CA GLU A 6 -10.12 5.14 10.29
C GLU A 6 -9.03 4.96 9.23
N HIS A 7 -7.87 4.41 9.61
CA HIS A 7 -6.79 4.14 8.67
C HIS A 7 -7.20 3.12 7.59
N HIS A 8 -7.96 2.08 7.97
CA HIS A 8 -8.50 1.11 7.03
C HIS A 8 -9.52 1.73 6.06
N ASN A 9 -10.35 2.67 6.55
CA ASN A 9 -11.27 3.40 5.69
C ASN A 9 -10.51 4.30 4.70
N MET A 10 -9.48 5.01 5.15
CA MET A 10 -8.61 5.81 4.28
C MET A 10 -7.93 4.93 3.22
N PHE A 11 -7.40 3.77 3.61
CA PHE A 11 -6.84 2.79 2.67
C PHE A 11 -7.86 2.37 1.61
N LYS A 12 -9.09 2.04 2.00
CA LYS A 12 -10.16 1.68 1.04
C LYS A 12 -10.48 2.82 0.07
N GLU A 13 -10.50 4.06 0.54
CA GLU A 13 -10.71 5.22 -0.33
C GLU A 13 -9.56 5.38 -1.32
N VAL A 14 -8.31 5.19 -0.90
CA VAL A 14 -7.14 5.20 -1.81
C VAL A 14 -7.24 4.11 -2.86
N ILE A 15 -7.56 2.86 -2.47
CA ILE A 15 -7.74 1.75 -3.42
C ILE A 15 -8.77 2.10 -4.49
N ARG A 16 -9.92 2.65 -4.08
CA ARG A 16 -11.00 3.05 -5.01
C ARG A 16 -10.61 4.25 -5.87
N LYS A 17 -9.97 5.26 -5.29
CA LYS A 17 -9.56 6.49 -5.97
C LYS A 17 -8.59 6.22 -7.12
N TYR A 18 -7.70 5.25 -6.94
CA TYR A 18 -6.68 4.87 -7.93
C TYR A 18 -6.98 3.57 -8.68
N ASN A 19 -8.17 2.98 -8.48
CA ASN A 19 -8.60 1.74 -9.13
C ASN A 19 -7.60 0.58 -8.95
N LEU A 20 -7.03 0.48 -7.75
CA LEU A 20 -5.98 -0.48 -7.38
C LEU A 20 -6.54 -1.88 -7.10
N ASP A 21 -7.86 -2.03 -7.09
CA ASP A 21 -8.58 -3.30 -6.99
C ASP A 21 -8.80 -3.98 -8.36
N SER A 22 -8.42 -3.32 -9.46
CA SER A 22 -8.38 -3.96 -10.77
C SER A 22 -7.25 -5.01 -10.84
N PRO A 23 -7.46 -6.17 -11.50
CA PRO A 23 -6.45 -7.22 -11.56
C PRO A 23 -5.09 -6.73 -12.09
N GLU A 24 -5.11 -5.89 -13.12
CA GLU A 24 -3.90 -5.34 -13.75
C GLU A 24 -3.12 -4.43 -12.79
N LYS A 25 -3.80 -3.49 -12.10
CA LYS A 25 -3.14 -2.59 -11.15
C LYS A 25 -2.68 -3.32 -9.90
N ALA A 26 -3.43 -4.31 -9.44
CA ALA A 26 -3.04 -5.14 -8.31
C ALA A 26 -1.77 -5.95 -8.61
N GLU A 27 -1.66 -6.50 -9.82
CA GLU A 27 -0.47 -7.23 -10.27
C GLU A 27 0.74 -6.31 -10.43
N GLU A 28 0.56 -5.14 -11.05
CA GLU A 28 1.59 -4.09 -11.17
C GLU A 28 2.12 -3.67 -9.79
N LEU A 29 1.22 -3.41 -8.84
CA LEU A 29 1.55 -3.04 -7.47
C LEU A 29 2.34 -4.15 -6.76
N ALA A 30 1.85 -5.40 -6.83
CA ALA A 30 2.52 -6.53 -6.21
C ALA A 30 3.92 -6.76 -6.78
N HIS A 31 4.04 -6.69 -8.12
CA HIS A 31 5.32 -6.85 -8.79
C HIS A 31 6.32 -5.76 -8.40
N TYR A 32 5.87 -4.50 -8.34
CA TYR A 32 6.70 -3.38 -7.91
C TYR A 32 7.20 -3.56 -6.47
N LEU A 33 6.31 -3.93 -5.55
CA LEU A 33 6.65 -4.08 -4.13
C LEU A 33 7.59 -5.26 -3.86
N VAL A 34 7.47 -6.36 -4.61
CA VAL A 34 8.36 -7.52 -4.47
C VAL A 34 9.73 -7.25 -5.09
N SER A 35 9.77 -6.49 -6.18
CA SER A 35 11.02 -6.20 -6.91
C SER A 35 11.87 -5.12 -6.23
N ASN A 36 11.27 -4.29 -5.38
CA ASN A 36 11.94 -3.19 -4.69
C ASN A 36 12.04 -3.44 -3.19
N ASN A 37 13.27 -3.66 -2.70
CA ASN A 37 13.53 -3.81 -1.27
C ASN A 37 13.47 -2.45 -0.56
N GLY A 38 12.27 -2.12 -0.09
CA GLY A 38 11.98 -0.83 0.52
C GLY A 38 11.63 0.22 -0.54
N VAL A 39 10.54 0.93 -0.31
CA VAL A 39 9.98 1.88 -1.26
C VAL A 39 9.84 3.23 -0.55
N SER A 40 10.37 4.30 -1.16
CA SER A 40 10.13 5.66 -0.67
C SER A 40 8.75 6.15 -1.09
N VAL A 41 8.08 6.89 -0.20
CA VAL A 41 6.76 7.48 -0.47
C VAL A 41 6.80 8.39 -1.70
N GLU A 42 7.85 9.22 -1.80
CA GLU A 42 8.05 10.15 -2.92
C GLU A 42 8.13 9.40 -4.26
N GLU A 43 8.96 8.37 -4.37
CA GLU A 43 9.13 7.61 -5.61
C GLU A 43 7.87 6.84 -5.98
N PHE A 44 7.24 6.19 -5.01
CA PHE A 44 5.98 5.47 -5.21
C PHE A 44 4.87 6.40 -5.71
N SER A 45 4.76 7.60 -5.14
CA SER A 45 3.76 8.59 -5.54
C SER A 45 3.90 8.97 -7.02
N LYS A 46 5.14 9.12 -7.50
CA LYS A 46 5.44 9.45 -8.91
C LYS A 46 5.10 8.29 -9.85
N ILE A 47 5.45 7.06 -9.49
CA ILE A 47 5.24 5.88 -10.34
C ILE A 47 3.75 5.58 -10.51
N PHE A 48 2.99 5.64 -9.42
CA PHE A 48 1.57 5.33 -9.43
C PHE A 48 0.68 6.57 -9.66
N ALA A 49 1.28 7.71 -10.02
CA ALA A 49 0.60 8.97 -10.27
C ALA A 49 -0.39 9.36 -9.15
N MET A 50 0.03 9.18 -7.90
CA MET A 50 -0.71 9.57 -6.70
C MET A 50 0.02 10.67 -5.94
N ASN A 51 -0.67 11.33 -5.01
CA ASN A 51 0.01 12.25 -4.10
C ASN A 51 0.71 11.47 -2.97
N GLU A 52 1.63 12.13 -2.28
CA GLU A 52 2.44 11.50 -1.23
C GLU A 52 1.60 11.05 -0.02
N GLU A 53 0.53 11.76 0.33
CA GLU A 53 -0.36 11.39 1.45
C GLU A 53 -1.08 10.05 1.17
N ASP A 54 -1.65 9.89 -0.02
CA ASP A 54 -2.31 8.66 -0.43
C ASP A 54 -1.31 7.49 -0.54
N ALA A 55 -0.09 7.77 -1.03
CA ALA A 55 1.01 6.80 -1.07
C ALA A 55 1.41 6.35 0.34
N GLU A 56 1.52 7.27 1.29
CA GLU A 56 1.85 6.96 2.68
C GLU A 56 0.76 6.07 3.33
N ILE A 57 -0.52 6.40 3.12
CA ILE A 57 -1.66 5.60 3.60
C ILE A 57 -1.62 4.18 3.02
N LEU A 58 -1.35 4.05 1.72
CA LEU A 58 -1.28 2.75 1.07
C LEU A 58 -0.12 1.90 1.59
N LEU A 59 1.10 2.45 1.56
CA LEU A 59 2.32 1.74 1.94
C LEU A 59 2.31 1.35 3.42
N SER A 60 1.84 2.22 4.30
CA SER A 60 1.76 1.92 5.75
C SER A 60 0.82 0.75 6.04
N PHE A 61 -0.31 0.64 5.34
CA PHE A 61 -1.24 -0.49 5.50
C PHE A 61 -0.64 -1.80 4.96
N ILE A 62 0.02 -1.74 3.79
CA ILE A 62 0.69 -2.90 3.18
C ILE A 62 1.82 -3.41 4.07
N LEU A 63 2.70 -2.52 4.55
CA LEU A 63 3.80 -2.88 5.44
C LEU A 63 3.30 -3.52 6.74
N LYS A 64 2.15 -3.06 7.27
CA LYS A 64 1.53 -3.69 8.44
C LYS A 64 1.08 -5.12 8.15
N GLY A 65 0.53 -5.38 6.96
CA GLY A 65 0.14 -6.73 6.53
C GLY A 65 1.34 -7.66 6.32
N ILE A 66 2.42 -7.17 5.71
CA ILE A 66 3.66 -7.94 5.53
C ILE A 66 4.23 -8.36 6.88
N ARG A 67 4.38 -7.42 7.82
CA ARG A 67 4.87 -7.72 9.17
C ARG A 67 4.00 -8.75 9.89
N PHE A 68 2.66 -8.64 9.78
CA PHE A 68 1.76 -9.64 10.36
C PHE A 68 2.02 -11.04 9.80
N LYS A 69 2.25 -11.17 8.48
CA LYS A 69 2.57 -12.45 7.85
C LYS A 69 3.91 -13.01 8.36
N GLU A 70 4.95 -12.18 8.40
CA GLU A 70 6.28 -12.55 8.90
C GLU A 70 6.25 -12.98 10.37
N GLU A 71 5.46 -12.30 11.20
CA GLU A 71 5.38 -12.56 12.65
C GLU A 71 4.51 -13.76 13.03
N HIS A 72 3.52 -14.13 12.21
CA HIS A 72 2.48 -15.09 12.60
C HIS A 72 2.24 -16.25 11.65
N ILE A 73 2.63 -16.15 10.37
CA ILE A 73 2.35 -17.17 9.35
C ILE A 73 3.63 -17.86 8.91
N ASP A 74 4.66 -17.07 8.60
CA ASP A 74 5.95 -17.56 8.09
C ASP A 74 6.99 -17.83 9.20
N ALA A 75 6.59 -17.71 10.47
CA ALA A 75 7.45 -17.86 11.66
C ALA A 75 7.86 -19.31 11.95
#